data_AF-A0A329RME6-F1
#
_entry.id   AF-A0A329RME6-F1
#
_cell.length_a   1.000
_cell.length_b   1.000
_cell.length_c   1.000
_cell.angle_alpha   90.00
_cell.angle_beta   90.00
_cell.angle_gamma   90.00
#
_symmetry.space_group_name_H-M   'P 1'
#
loop_
_entity.id
_entity.type
_entity.pdbx_description
1 polymer ?
#
loop_
_entity_poly.entity_id
_entity_poly.type
_entity_poly.pdbx_seq_one_letter_code
_entity_poly.pdbx_strand_id
1 'polypeptide(L)'
;MVNKTKAQKSRMATGEAKKPLFLNHYTISSHVDYKQRPKWYANADKPDFSALYDGQKYAHNIKNYLEMRYFTDMEFGKFMDRMAEAGILNDTIVVISGDHGQGPEFGNDVPEDRNVSATRVTGAIVAEGRLGDAVGMVMDDATEQYDMLNTLADITGVPEGGFEQDGVSVTQAKDQVWGTDRVK
;
A
#
# COMPACT_ATOMS: atom_id res chain seq x y z
N MET A 1 -8.74 6.34 -16.00
CA MET A 1 -9.74 5.33 -15.56
C MET A 1 -11.13 5.44 -16.19
N VAL A 2 -11.43 6.43 -17.05
CA VAL A 2 -12.82 6.82 -17.39
C VAL A 2 -13.64 5.76 -18.17
N ASN A 3 -13.02 4.75 -18.80
CA ASN A 3 -13.76 3.78 -19.61
C ASN A 3 -14.25 2.53 -18.84
N LYS A 4 -13.50 2.06 -17.83
CA LYS A 4 -13.83 0.81 -17.12
C LYS A 4 -15.01 0.99 -16.14
N THR A 5 -15.13 2.14 -15.49
CA THR A 5 -16.23 2.43 -14.57
C THR A 5 -17.58 2.49 -15.29
N LYS A 6 -17.63 3.10 -16.48
CA LYS A 6 -18.85 3.13 -17.30
C LYS A 6 -19.24 1.72 -17.74
N ALA A 7 -18.28 0.93 -18.23
CA ALA A 7 -18.52 -0.46 -18.63
C ALA A 7 -19.05 -1.32 -17.47
N GLN A 8 -18.50 -1.16 -16.26
CA GLN A 8 -18.99 -1.85 -15.06
C GLN A 8 -20.42 -1.43 -14.69
N LYS A 9 -20.73 -0.12 -14.73
CA LYS A 9 -22.10 0.37 -14.48
C LYS A 9 -23.10 -0.19 -15.49
N SER A 10 -22.75 -0.22 -16.78
CA SER A 10 -23.60 -0.82 -17.82
C SER A 10 -23.81 -2.31 -17.61
N ARG A 11 -22.76 -3.06 -17.21
CA ARG A 11 -22.83 -4.49 -16.89
C ARG A 11 -23.78 -4.76 -15.73
N MET A 12 -23.65 -4.00 -14.64
CA MET A 12 -24.56 -4.14 -13.50
C MET A 12 -26.00 -3.78 -13.85
N ALA A 13 -26.21 -2.79 -14.72
CA ALA A 13 -27.54 -2.40 -15.18
C ALA A 13 -28.25 -3.49 -16.00
N THR A 14 -27.51 -4.42 -16.61
CA THR A 14 -28.07 -5.60 -17.31
C THR A 14 -28.19 -6.83 -16.41
N GLY A 15 -27.89 -6.71 -15.12
CA GLY A 15 -27.93 -7.82 -14.15
C GLY A 15 -26.70 -8.73 -14.19
N GLU A 16 -25.68 -8.38 -14.97
CA GLU A 16 -24.42 -9.14 -15.00
C GLU A 16 -23.54 -8.79 -13.79
N ALA A 17 -22.85 -9.81 -13.24
CA ALA A 17 -21.92 -9.64 -12.14
C ALA A 17 -20.77 -8.69 -12.50
N LYS A 18 -20.26 -7.91 -11.54
CA LYS A 18 -19.08 -7.07 -11.73
C LYS A 18 -17.90 -7.90 -12.22
N LYS A 19 -17.09 -7.35 -13.12
CA LYS A 19 -15.78 -7.92 -13.48
C LYS A 19 -14.66 -7.29 -12.63
N PRO A 20 -14.05 -8.02 -11.68
CA PRO A 20 -12.98 -7.48 -10.85
C PRO A 20 -11.77 -7.02 -11.69
N LEU A 21 -11.04 -6.04 -11.18
CA LEU A 21 -9.77 -5.59 -11.75
C LEU A 21 -8.70 -5.68 -10.67
N PHE A 22 -7.62 -6.39 -10.97
CA PHE A 22 -6.39 -6.29 -10.23
C PHE A 22 -5.47 -5.28 -10.92
N LEU A 23 -4.99 -4.28 -10.18
CA LEU A 23 -4.06 -3.27 -10.66
C LEU A 23 -2.86 -3.26 -9.72
N ASN A 24 -1.67 -3.39 -10.28
CA ASN A 24 -0.43 -3.17 -9.55
C ASN A 24 0.20 -1.83 -9.96
N HIS A 25 0.65 -1.06 -8.97
CA HIS A 25 1.34 0.21 -9.19
C HIS A 25 2.57 0.27 -8.29
N TYR A 26 3.73 0.41 -8.93
CA TYR A 26 5.01 0.47 -8.25
C TYR A 26 5.57 1.88 -8.28
N THR A 27 6.09 2.33 -7.13
CA THR A 27 6.84 3.58 -7.01
C THR A 27 8.31 3.26 -6.77
N ILE A 28 9.22 3.92 -7.49
CA ILE A 28 10.67 3.77 -7.32
C ILE A 28 11.34 5.00 -6.68
N SER A 29 10.53 6.01 -6.31
CA SER A 29 10.99 7.30 -5.79
C SER A 29 11.84 7.22 -4.52
N SER A 30 11.61 6.18 -3.70
CA SER A 30 12.34 5.94 -2.46
C SER A 30 13.41 4.85 -2.59
N HIS A 31 13.79 4.46 -3.81
CA HIS A 31 14.97 3.64 -4.05
C HIS A 31 16.20 4.55 -4.16
N VAL A 32 17.35 4.10 -3.64
CA VAL A 32 18.63 4.82 -3.68
C VAL A 32 18.93 5.35 -5.10
N ASP A 33 19.34 6.61 -5.30
CA ASP A 33 19.95 7.57 -4.35
C ASP A 33 19.07 8.75 -3.86
N TYR A 34 17.74 8.68 -4.03
CA TYR A 34 16.75 9.65 -3.53
C TYR A 34 16.86 11.10 -4.07
N LYS A 35 17.65 11.35 -5.11
CA LYS A 35 17.84 12.70 -5.66
C LYS A 35 16.82 13.09 -6.72
N GLN A 36 16.26 12.09 -7.42
CA GLN A 36 15.38 12.35 -8.56
C GLN A 36 14.00 12.79 -8.10
N ARG A 37 13.63 14.02 -8.45
CA ARG A 37 12.31 14.59 -8.13
C ARG A 37 11.91 15.67 -9.12
N PRO A 38 10.60 15.87 -9.37
CA PRO A 38 10.13 16.95 -10.21
C PRO A 38 10.58 18.32 -9.68
N LYS A 39 10.90 19.25 -10.59
CA LYS A 39 11.35 20.61 -10.23
C LYS A 39 10.34 21.34 -9.34
N TRP A 40 9.04 21.18 -9.61
CA TRP A 40 8.00 21.79 -8.79
C TRP A 40 8.04 21.27 -7.34
N TYR A 41 8.32 19.98 -7.15
CA TYR A 41 8.37 19.37 -5.82
C TYR A 41 9.67 19.73 -5.09
N ALA A 42 10.80 19.80 -5.81
CA ALA A 42 12.05 20.31 -5.27
C ALA A 42 11.86 21.70 -4.62
N ASN A 43 11.05 22.56 -5.26
CA ASN A 43 10.77 23.92 -4.82
C ASN A 43 9.55 24.07 -3.89
N ALA A 44 8.78 23.01 -3.67
CA ALA A 44 7.60 23.07 -2.80
C ALA A 44 8.01 23.10 -1.32
N ASP A 45 7.18 23.75 -0.50
CA ASP A 45 7.28 23.67 0.96
C ASP A 45 7.04 22.23 1.43
N LYS A 46 7.80 21.80 2.44
CA LYS A 46 7.75 20.45 3.00
C LYS A 46 7.72 20.56 4.53
N PRO A 47 7.15 19.56 5.22
CA PRO A 47 7.26 19.47 6.67
C PRO A 47 8.74 19.48 7.10
N ASP A 48 9.00 20.05 8.28
CA ASP A 48 10.33 19.97 8.87
C ASP A 48 10.57 18.57 9.43
N PHE A 49 11.48 17.84 8.80
CA PHE A 49 11.91 16.51 9.22
C PHE A 49 13.23 16.52 10.00
N SER A 50 13.77 17.71 10.34
CA SER A 50 15.07 17.89 11.03
C SER A 50 15.24 17.00 12.27
N ALA A 51 14.17 16.84 13.07
CA ALA A 51 14.16 15.98 14.24
C ALA A 51 14.56 14.51 13.96
N LEU A 52 14.43 14.04 12.70
CA LEU A 52 14.73 12.67 12.29
C LEU A 52 16.16 12.50 11.76
N TYR A 53 16.87 13.57 11.41
CA TYR A 53 18.18 13.47 10.75
C TYR A 53 19.27 14.40 11.29
N ASP A 54 18.93 15.39 12.13
CA ASP A 54 19.92 16.30 12.71
C ASP A 54 20.93 15.53 13.57
N GLY A 55 22.21 15.88 13.41
CA GLY A 55 23.31 15.20 14.08
C GLY A 55 23.70 13.82 13.49
N GLN A 56 22.97 13.32 12.49
CA GLN A 56 23.29 12.04 11.85
C GLN A 56 24.43 12.17 10.83
N LYS A 57 25.30 11.15 10.75
CA LYS A 57 26.43 11.13 9.79
C LYS A 57 25.99 11.35 8.34
N TYR A 58 24.85 10.78 7.94
CA TYR A 58 24.28 10.90 6.60
C TYR A 58 23.00 11.75 6.59
N ALA A 59 22.94 12.83 7.38
CA ALA A 59 21.77 13.70 7.52
C ALA A 59 21.16 14.13 6.16
N HIS A 60 21.98 14.51 5.18
CA HIS A 60 21.51 14.88 3.84
C HIS A 60 20.80 13.73 3.11
N ASN A 61 21.26 12.49 3.29
CA ASN A 61 20.69 11.31 2.66
C ASN A 61 19.36 10.93 3.30
N ILE A 62 19.32 10.95 4.64
CA ILE A 62 18.09 10.71 5.42
C ILE A 62 17.04 11.78 5.08
N LYS A 63 17.43 13.06 5.00
CA LYS A 63 16.56 14.14 4.54
C LYS A 63 15.98 13.84 3.16
N ASN A 64 16.83 13.50 2.18
CA ASN A 64 16.35 13.21 0.82
C ASN A 64 15.39 12.02 0.78
N TYR A 65 15.69 10.95 1.54
CA TYR A 65 14.82 9.80 1.69
C TYR A 65 13.45 10.20 2.25
N LEU A 66 13.41 10.92 3.37
CA LEU A 66 12.17 11.38 4.02
C LEU A 66 11.35 12.29 3.10
N GLU A 67 12.00 13.21 2.39
CA GLU A 67 11.32 14.06 1.41
C GLU A 67 10.76 13.24 0.23
N MET A 68 11.43 12.19 -0.25
CA MET A 68 10.87 11.33 -1.29
C MET A 68 9.75 10.43 -0.77
N ARG A 69 9.79 10.01 0.49
CA ARG A 69 8.67 9.31 1.14
C ARG A 69 7.44 10.21 1.25
N TYR A 70 7.63 11.48 1.64
CA TYR A 70 6.54 12.47 1.67
C TYR A 70 5.97 12.75 0.26
N PHE A 71 6.80 12.74 -0.78
CA PHE A 71 6.31 12.85 -2.16
C PHE A 71 5.33 11.72 -2.51
N THR A 72 5.72 10.48 -2.21
CA THR A 72 4.88 9.30 -2.45
C THR A 72 3.58 9.39 -1.64
N ASP A 73 3.66 9.75 -0.36
CA ASP A 73 2.49 9.91 0.52
C ASP A 73 1.49 10.95 -0.02
N MET A 74 1.98 12.14 -0.37
CA MET A 74 1.15 13.21 -0.94
C MET A 74 0.48 12.78 -2.25
N GLU A 75 1.22 12.18 -3.19
CA GLU A 75 0.65 11.76 -4.48
C GLU A 75 -0.30 10.57 -4.33
N PHE A 76 -0.03 9.67 -3.38
CA PHE A 76 -0.94 8.60 -3.00
C PHE A 76 -2.24 9.15 -2.40
N GLY A 77 -2.18 10.12 -1.49
CA GLY A 77 -3.35 10.81 -0.95
C GLY A 77 -4.22 11.41 -2.06
N LYS A 78 -3.62 12.17 -2.99
CA LYS A 78 -4.33 12.72 -4.17
C LYS A 78 -4.93 11.63 -5.06
N PHE A 79 -4.32 10.46 -5.13
CA PHE A 79 -4.86 9.33 -5.88
C PHE A 79 -6.07 8.73 -5.17
N MET A 80 -6.00 8.53 -3.86
CA MET A 80 -7.11 8.07 -3.01
C MET A 80 -8.30 9.02 -3.06
N ASP A 81 -8.07 10.33 -2.95
CA ASP A 81 -9.11 11.37 -3.07
C ASP A 81 -9.84 11.29 -4.41
N ARG A 82 -9.09 11.15 -5.50
CA ARG A 82 -9.68 11.00 -6.86
C ARG A 82 -10.49 9.72 -7.00
N MET A 83 -10.11 8.63 -6.32
CA MET A 83 -10.92 7.41 -6.29
C MET A 83 -12.20 7.59 -5.47
N ALA A 84 -12.15 8.34 -4.37
CA ALA A 84 -13.31 8.68 -3.56
C ALA A 84 -14.29 9.57 -4.34
N GLU A 85 -13.81 10.65 -4.95
CA GLU A 85 -14.61 11.55 -5.80
C GLU A 85 -15.25 10.82 -6.98
N ALA A 86 -14.54 9.86 -7.58
CA ALA A 86 -15.07 9.03 -8.66
C ALA A 86 -16.09 7.97 -8.19
N GLY A 87 -16.28 7.82 -6.87
CA GLY A 87 -17.18 6.85 -6.26
C GLY A 87 -16.75 5.40 -6.47
N ILE A 88 -15.43 5.13 -6.52
CA ILE A 88 -14.88 3.78 -6.69
C ILE A 88 -14.06 3.31 -5.50
N LEU A 89 -13.65 4.20 -4.58
CA LEU A 89 -12.86 3.82 -3.40
C LEU A 89 -13.62 2.84 -2.50
N ASN A 90 -14.93 3.07 -2.29
CA ASN A 90 -15.82 2.16 -1.58
C ASN A 90 -16.15 0.87 -2.36
N ASP A 91 -15.44 0.56 -3.44
CA ASP A 91 -15.51 -0.70 -4.19
C ASP A 91 -14.11 -1.21 -4.55
N THR A 92 -13.09 -0.73 -3.84
CA THR A 92 -11.69 -1.03 -4.08
C THR A 92 -11.02 -1.43 -2.77
N ILE A 93 -10.27 -2.53 -2.78
CA ILE A 93 -9.31 -2.85 -1.72
C ILE A 93 -7.96 -2.32 -2.18
N VAL A 94 -7.34 -1.48 -1.36
CA VAL A 94 -6.01 -0.93 -1.61
C VAL A 94 -5.03 -1.58 -0.65
N VAL A 95 -4.03 -2.24 -1.22
CA VAL A 95 -2.91 -2.82 -0.48
C VAL A 95 -1.70 -1.92 -0.66
N ILE A 96 -1.07 -1.55 0.45
CA ILE A 96 0.15 -0.76 0.49
C ILE A 96 1.23 -1.68 1.06
N SER A 97 2.32 -1.89 0.32
CA SER A 97 3.45 -2.71 0.77
C SER A 97 4.76 -2.10 0.29
N GLY A 98 5.80 -2.18 1.13
CA GLY A 98 7.18 -2.15 0.63
C GLY A 98 7.57 -3.52 0.06
N ASP A 99 8.50 -3.57 -0.89
CA ASP A 99 9.14 -4.79 -1.38
C ASP A 99 10.32 -5.20 -0.48
N HIS A 100 11.09 -4.22 -0.03
CA HIS A 100 12.05 -4.31 1.06
C HIS A 100 12.20 -2.94 1.73
N GLY A 101 12.93 -2.89 2.84
CA GLY A 101 13.31 -1.65 3.49
C GLY A 101 14.73 -1.21 3.13
N GLN A 102 15.12 -0.01 3.59
CA GLN A 102 16.45 0.55 3.41
C GLN A 102 16.81 1.42 4.65
N GLY A 103 18.09 1.45 5.00
CA GLY A 103 18.68 2.25 6.06
C GLY A 103 19.49 3.42 5.48
N PRO A 104 18.86 4.57 5.16
CA PRO A 104 19.57 5.74 4.62
C PRO A 104 20.65 6.29 5.58
N GLU A 105 20.62 5.91 6.86
CA GLU A 105 21.61 6.21 7.88
C GLU A 105 22.96 5.49 7.69
N PHE A 106 23.06 4.55 6.73
CA PHE A 106 24.31 3.89 6.35
C PHE A 106 24.90 4.39 5.03
N GLY A 107 24.26 5.40 4.41
CA GLY A 107 24.64 5.90 3.10
C GLY A 107 24.08 5.04 1.96
N ASN A 108 24.64 5.19 0.77
CA ASN A 108 24.09 4.62 -0.46
C ASN A 108 24.81 3.35 -0.94
N ASP A 109 25.99 3.06 -0.39
CA ASP A 109 26.79 1.89 -0.80
C ASP A 109 26.31 0.60 -0.12
N VAL A 110 25.75 0.75 1.09
CA VAL A 110 25.30 -0.36 1.94
C VAL A 110 23.97 -0.05 2.65
N PRO A 111 22.91 0.38 1.92
CA PRO A 111 21.64 0.76 2.52
C PRO A 111 20.90 -0.43 3.16
N GLU A 112 21.33 -1.66 2.89
CA GLU A 112 20.65 -2.89 3.34
C GLU A 112 21.45 -3.67 4.40
N ASP A 113 22.59 -3.15 4.86
CA ASP A 113 23.47 -3.84 5.81
C ASP A 113 22.79 -4.17 7.14
N ARG A 114 21.76 -3.40 7.52
CA ARG A 114 20.97 -3.66 8.71
C ARG A 114 19.78 -4.55 8.36
N ASN A 115 19.88 -5.83 8.71
CA ASN A 115 18.86 -6.85 8.47
C ASN A 115 17.44 -6.37 8.82
N VAL A 116 17.22 -5.81 10.02
CA VAL A 116 15.89 -5.33 10.43
C VAL A 116 15.37 -4.18 9.55
N SER A 117 16.25 -3.26 9.13
CA SER A 117 15.87 -2.15 8.25
C SER A 117 15.57 -2.63 6.83
N ALA A 118 16.21 -3.71 6.37
CA ALA A 118 15.99 -4.29 5.05
C ALA A 118 14.76 -5.20 4.99
N THR A 119 14.47 -5.94 6.06
CA THR A 119 13.43 -6.99 6.07
C THR A 119 12.09 -6.54 6.61
N ARG A 120 12.04 -5.52 7.50
CA ARG A 120 10.76 -4.98 7.97
C ARG A 120 10.23 -3.95 6.99
N VAL A 121 9.13 -4.30 6.33
CA VAL A 121 8.39 -3.40 5.44
C VAL A 121 7.07 -2.98 6.07
N THR A 122 6.57 -1.82 5.64
CA THR A 122 5.19 -1.40 5.95
C THR A 122 4.21 -2.26 5.14
N GLY A 123 3.14 -2.72 5.78
CA GLY A 123 1.98 -3.33 5.14
C GLY A 123 0.70 -2.67 5.64
N ALA A 124 -0.23 -2.33 4.74
CA ALA A 124 -1.55 -1.83 5.12
C ALA A 124 -2.63 -2.27 4.11
N ILE A 125 -3.83 -2.54 4.62
CA ILE A 125 -5.03 -2.82 3.84
C ILE A 125 -6.05 -1.71 4.11
N VAL A 126 -6.48 -1.03 3.05
CA VAL A 126 -7.54 -0.03 3.11
C VAL A 126 -8.71 -0.57 2.28
N ALA A 127 -9.85 -0.77 2.92
CA ALA A 127 -11.09 -1.20 2.27
C ALA A 127 -12.27 -0.37 2.78
N GLU A 128 -12.47 0.80 2.16
CA GLU A 128 -13.44 1.80 2.61
C GLU A 128 -14.85 1.20 2.72
N GLY A 129 -15.47 1.37 3.89
CA GLY A 129 -16.80 0.84 4.21
C GLY A 129 -16.89 -0.69 4.40
N ARG A 130 -15.77 -1.44 4.38
CA ARG A 130 -15.76 -2.90 4.52
C ARG A 130 -15.07 -3.43 5.77
N LEU A 131 -14.21 -2.62 6.41
CA LEU A 131 -13.42 -3.07 7.56
C LEU A 131 -14.23 -3.22 8.86
N GLY A 132 -15.43 -2.64 8.96
CA GLY A 132 -16.23 -2.69 10.18
C GLY A 132 -15.45 -2.21 11.42
N ASP A 133 -15.45 -3.01 12.48
CA ASP A 133 -14.74 -2.71 13.73
C ASP A 133 -13.21 -2.80 13.61
N ALA A 134 -12.66 -3.28 12.49
CA ALA A 134 -11.22 -3.34 12.26
C ALA A 134 -10.62 -2.05 11.68
N VAL A 135 -11.41 -0.99 11.48
CA VAL A 135 -10.86 0.33 11.10
C VAL A 135 -9.86 0.78 12.16
N GLY A 136 -8.63 1.08 11.72
CA GLY A 136 -7.55 1.51 12.61
C GLY A 136 -6.90 0.38 13.41
N MET A 137 -7.25 -0.88 13.16
CA MET A 137 -6.59 -2.03 13.78
C MET A 137 -5.11 -2.04 13.40
N VAL A 138 -4.25 -2.12 14.42
CA VAL A 138 -2.82 -2.38 14.25
C VAL A 138 -2.57 -3.86 14.52
N MET A 139 -1.95 -4.54 13.56
CA MET A 139 -1.51 -5.92 13.71
C MET A 139 0.00 -5.90 14.00
N ASP A 140 0.39 -6.47 15.14
CA ASP A 140 1.79 -6.54 15.60
C ASP A 140 2.29 -8.00 15.63
N ASP A 141 1.49 -8.92 15.09
CA ASP A 141 1.82 -10.32 14.90
C ASP A 141 2.89 -10.47 13.80
N ALA A 142 3.68 -11.55 13.84
CA ALA A 142 4.65 -11.82 12.79
C ALA A 142 3.91 -12.17 11.48
N THR A 143 4.25 -11.47 10.40
CA THR A 143 3.67 -11.65 9.07
C THR A 143 4.73 -11.53 7.99
N GLU A 144 4.51 -12.19 6.86
CA GLU A 144 5.37 -12.13 5.69
C GLU A 144 4.61 -11.58 4.47
N GLN A 145 5.32 -11.04 3.48
CA GLN A 145 4.67 -10.44 2.31
C GLN A 145 3.80 -11.43 1.52
N TYR A 146 4.15 -12.72 1.52
CA TYR A 146 3.38 -13.73 0.81
C TYR A 146 2.03 -14.05 1.48
N ASP A 147 1.84 -13.69 2.76
CA ASP A 147 0.56 -13.81 3.47
C ASP A 147 -0.53 -12.91 2.85
N MET A 148 -0.10 -11.85 2.15
CA MET A 148 -0.99 -10.89 1.51
C MET A 148 -1.93 -11.54 0.51
N LEU A 149 -1.46 -12.50 -0.29
CA LEU A 149 -2.29 -13.13 -1.30
C LEU A 149 -3.41 -13.98 -0.66
N ASN A 150 -3.14 -14.63 0.47
CA ASN A 150 -4.13 -15.48 1.16
C ASN A 150 -5.13 -14.60 1.92
N THR A 151 -4.62 -13.52 2.51
CA THR A 151 -5.42 -12.45 3.09
C THR A 151 -6.40 -11.86 2.08
N LEU A 152 -5.93 -11.54 0.86
CA LEU A 152 -6.80 -11.03 -0.20
C LEU A 152 -7.80 -12.08 -0.68
N ALA A 153 -7.39 -13.33 -0.85
CA ALA A 153 -8.29 -14.41 -1.25
C ALA A 153 -9.40 -14.65 -0.23
N ASP A 154 -9.12 -14.53 1.08
CA ASP A 154 -10.17 -14.62 2.09
C ASP A 154 -11.16 -13.45 2.03
N ILE A 155 -10.68 -12.26 1.70
CA ILE A 155 -11.53 -11.07 1.58
C ILE A 155 -12.37 -11.13 0.30
N THR A 156 -11.78 -11.51 -0.84
CA THR A 156 -12.45 -11.48 -2.16
C THR A 156 -13.13 -12.78 -2.55
N GLY A 157 -12.90 -13.86 -1.79
CA GLY A 157 -13.20 -15.22 -2.18
C GLY A 157 -12.06 -15.88 -2.97
N VAL A 158 -11.93 -17.19 -2.79
CA VAL A 158 -10.97 -18.03 -3.50
C VAL A 158 -11.47 -18.28 -4.93
N PRO A 159 -10.63 -18.13 -5.96
CA PRO A 159 -11.03 -18.42 -7.34
C PRO A 159 -11.41 -19.90 -7.50
N GLU A 160 -12.26 -20.19 -8.49
CA GLU A 160 -12.57 -21.57 -8.89
C GLU A 160 -11.27 -22.29 -9.29
N GLY A 161 -11.02 -23.47 -8.71
CA GLY A 161 -9.77 -24.22 -8.85
C GLY A 161 -8.69 -23.90 -7.82
N GLY A 162 -8.89 -22.86 -6.99
CA GLY A 162 -7.91 -22.45 -5.98
C GLY A 162 -6.63 -21.86 -6.60
N PHE A 163 -5.62 -21.65 -5.75
CA PHE A 163 -4.28 -21.29 -6.18
C PHE A 163 -3.26 -21.84 -5.18
N GLU A 164 -2.07 -22.19 -5.65
CA GLU A 164 -0.98 -22.70 -4.83
C GLU A 164 -0.24 -21.53 -4.17
N GLN A 165 -0.09 -21.57 -2.84
CA GLN A 165 0.76 -20.64 -2.10
C GLN A 165 1.13 -21.19 -0.72
N ASP A 166 2.16 -20.61 -0.10
CA ASP A 166 2.70 -21.06 1.20
C ASP A 166 2.38 -20.12 2.38
N GLY A 167 1.80 -18.95 2.11
CA GLY A 167 1.44 -17.98 3.14
C GLY A 167 0.21 -18.36 3.95
N VAL A 168 0.00 -17.64 5.04
CA VAL A 168 -1.16 -17.82 5.93
C VAL A 168 -1.92 -16.50 5.99
N SER A 169 -3.24 -16.55 5.82
CA SER A 169 -4.05 -15.35 5.88
C SER A 169 -4.09 -14.75 7.30
N VAL A 170 -3.90 -13.44 7.40
CA VAL A 170 -4.05 -12.73 8.68
C VAL A 170 -5.51 -12.56 9.10
N THR A 171 -6.47 -12.80 8.20
CA THR A 171 -7.91 -12.79 8.53
C THR A 171 -8.37 -14.12 9.14
N GLN A 172 -7.79 -15.25 8.72
CA GLN A 172 -8.03 -16.57 9.33
C GLN A 172 -7.46 -16.68 10.75
N ALA A 173 -6.39 -15.94 11.06
CA ALA A 173 -5.87 -15.87 12.43
C ALA A 173 -6.87 -15.25 13.42
N LYS A 174 -7.92 -14.55 12.94
CA LYS A 174 -8.92 -13.85 13.76
C LYS A 174 -10.31 -14.06 13.14
N ASP A 175 -10.95 -15.19 13.48
CA ASP A 175 -12.30 -15.69 13.11
C ASP A 175 -13.51 -14.72 13.29
N GLN A 176 -13.32 -13.39 13.34
CA GLN A 176 -14.37 -12.43 13.71
C GLN A 176 -14.44 -11.14 12.88
N VAL A 177 -13.55 -10.90 11.91
CA VAL A 177 -13.39 -9.51 11.41
C VAL A 177 -14.26 -9.16 10.20
N TRP A 178 -14.73 -10.14 9.42
CA TRP A 178 -15.43 -9.86 8.16
C TRP A 178 -16.85 -10.43 8.19
N GLY A 179 -17.83 -9.52 8.25
CA GLY A 179 -19.25 -9.85 8.15
C GLY A 179 -19.52 -10.78 6.97
N THR A 180 -20.46 -11.72 7.17
CA THR A 180 -20.73 -12.89 6.33
C THR A 180 -21.25 -12.61 4.91
N ASP A 181 -21.18 -11.37 4.43
CA ASP A 181 -21.57 -10.99 3.08
C ASP A 181 -20.43 -11.30 2.11
N ARG A 182 -20.13 -12.60 1.99
CA ARG A 182 -19.32 -13.12 0.89
C ARG A 182 -20.01 -12.68 -0.41
N VAL A 183 -19.28 -11.96 -1.25
CA VAL A 183 -19.75 -11.58 -2.59
C VAL A 183 -20.12 -12.86 -3.33
N LYS A 184 -21.42 -13.10 -3.47
CA LYS A 184 -22.00 -14.03 -4.44
C LYS A 184 -22.36 -13.27 -5.70
#